data_AF-A0A521GQS4-F1
#
_entry.id   AF-A0A521GQS4-F1
#
_cell.length_a   1.000
_cell.length_b   1.000
_cell.length_c   1.000
_cell.angle_alpha   90.00
_cell.angle_beta   90.00
_cell.angle_gamma   90.00
#
_symmetry.space_group_name_H-M   'P 1'
#
loop_
_entity.id
_entity.type
_entity.pdbx_description
1 polymer ?
#
loop_
_entity_poly.entity_id
_entity_poly.type
_entity_poly.pdbx_seq_one_letter_code
_entity_poly.pdbx_strand_id
1 'polypeptide(L)'
;MSIEQRLPDEVVRQLRELNLHSDVSEEPRPERIPLKDKPYIELLQQYPDLRQAIVASMTSLSEHDIPVPIIHITSSSVQLADGSSRTTGYLESMTSEGLRARDTNVGCLIEQGDSSRIASGEYFALYPHKFVRALATTLQHYIHHGSRTNKMSLGEAREAERATPVIVMIDATGVPLLRGTDYEDHFILGDSVTPDRIIGLVEVTGKKPSNSEDMVVVVHDFLEKMGGYLHNNLGGIQETKL
;
A
#
# COMPACT_ATOMS: atom_id res chain seq x y z
N MET A 1 -27.88 41.12 5.84
CA MET A 1 -27.91 41.47 7.28
C MET A 1 -27.11 40.43 8.02
N SER A 2 -25.94 40.79 8.55
CA SER A 2 -25.13 39.87 9.36
C SER A 2 -25.74 39.72 10.76
N ILE A 3 -25.42 38.63 11.46
CA ILE A 3 -25.87 38.36 12.84
C ILE A 3 -25.45 39.51 13.79
N GLU A 4 -24.28 40.11 13.55
CA GLU A 4 -23.75 41.24 14.32
C GLU A 4 -24.60 42.51 14.19
N GLN A 5 -25.29 42.72 13.06
CA GLN A 5 -26.18 43.87 12.85
C GLN A 5 -27.53 43.74 13.59
N ARG A 6 -27.76 42.62 14.28
CA ARG A 6 -28.99 42.34 15.04
C ARG A 6 -28.74 42.29 16.55
N LEU A 7 -27.49 42.45 16.98
CA LEU A 7 -27.13 42.40 18.39
C LEU A 7 -26.94 43.83 18.93
N PRO A 8 -27.30 44.08 20.21
CA PRO A 8 -26.98 45.34 20.86
C PRO A 8 -25.47 45.58 20.89
N ASP A 9 -25.03 46.83 20.68
CA ASP A 9 -23.60 47.21 20.59
C ASP A 9 -22.76 46.74 21.79
N GLU A 10 -23.35 46.69 22.98
CA GLU A 10 -22.70 46.19 24.20
C GLU A 10 -22.32 44.71 24.11
N VAL A 11 -23.14 43.88 23.45
CA VAL A 11 -22.87 42.45 23.22
C VAL A 11 -21.77 42.28 22.17
N VAL A 12 -21.79 43.11 21.12
CA VAL A 12 -20.74 43.11 20.09
C VAL A 12 -19.40 43.55 20.69
N ARG A 13 -19.40 44.51 21.62
CA ARG A 13 -18.19 44.95 22.33
C ARG A 13 -17.63 43.84 23.22
N GLN A 14 -18.47 43.16 24.00
CA GLN A 14 -18.06 42.03 24.84
C GLN A 14 -17.48 40.86 24.03
N LEU A 15 -18.08 40.53 22.86
CA LEU A 15 -17.56 39.49 21.97
C LEU A 15 -16.20 39.86 21.37
N ARG A 16 -15.98 41.13 21.06
CA ARG A 16 -14.67 41.62 20.57
C ARG A 16 -13.62 41.60 21.67
N GLU A 17 -13.98 41.99 22.89
CA GLU A 17 -13.09 41.92 24.07
C GLU A 17 -12.70 40.46 24.40
N LEU A 18 -13.63 39.51 24.27
CA LEU A 18 -13.35 38.07 24.42
C LEU A 18 -12.38 37.53 23.36
N ASN A 19 -12.48 38.00 22.11
CA ASN A 19 -11.56 37.61 21.02
C ASN A 19 -10.19 38.32 21.08
N LEU A 20 -10.08 39.43 21.83
CA LEU A 20 -8.81 40.14 22.07
C LEU A 20 -7.98 39.50 23.19
N HIS A 21 -8.56 38.61 24.00
CA HIS A 21 -7.86 37.89 25.08
C HIS A 21 -7.58 36.42 24.73
N SER A 22 -7.83 36.01 23.48
CA SER A 22 -7.45 34.70 22.95
C SER A 22 -6.09 34.70 22.25
N ASP A 23 -5.14 35.57 22.67
CA ASP A 23 -3.70 35.36 22.47
C ASP A 23 -3.18 34.32 23.49
N VAL A 24 -3.92 33.22 23.62
CA VAL A 24 -3.31 31.99 24.10
C VAL A 24 -2.49 31.52 22.90
N SER A 25 -1.19 31.80 22.96
CA SER A 25 -0.16 31.03 22.25
C SER A 25 -0.63 29.58 22.25
N GLU A 26 -1.17 29.10 21.13
CA GLU A 26 -1.48 27.69 20.98
C GLU A 26 -0.14 26.99 21.11
N GLU A 27 0.12 26.43 22.30
CA GLU A 27 1.09 25.36 22.42
C GLU A 27 0.80 24.40 21.26
N PRO A 28 1.81 24.05 20.43
CA PRO A 28 1.58 23.21 19.28
C PRO A 28 0.88 21.96 19.78
N ARG A 29 -0.41 21.82 19.42
CA ARG A 29 -1.19 20.66 19.83
C ARG A 29 -0.38 19.45 19.39
N PRO A 30 -0.09 18.49 20.28
CA PRO A 30 0.65 17.31 19.89
C PRO A 30 -0.04 16.74 18.65
N GLU A 31 0.73 16.62 17.57
CA GLU A 31 0.24 16.20 16.27
C GLU A 31 -0.60 14.94 16.49
N ARG A 32 -1.93 15.06 16.34
CA ARG A 32 -2.83 13.96 16.69
C ARG A 32 -2.61 12.86 15.68
N ILE A 33 -1.86 11.84 16.08
CA ILE A 33 -1.68 10.61 15.31
C ILE A 33 -3.09 10.07 14.99
N PRO A 34 -3.44 9.88 13.71
CA PRO A 34 -4.73 9.32 13.35
C PRO A 34 -4.92 7.93 13.98
N LEU A 35 -6.09 7.67 14.58
CA LEU A 35 -6.37 6.39 15.26
C LEU A 35 -6.14 5.15 14.37
N LYS A 36 -6.32 5.30 13.06
CA LYS A 36 -6.08 4.26 12.05
C LYS A 36 -4.61 3.90 11.84
N ASP A 37 -3.69 4.82 12.17
CA ASP A 37 -2.24 4.62 12.01
C ASP A 37 -1.60 4.00 13.26
N LYS A 38 -2.27 4.17 14.41
CA LYS A 38 -1.80 3.69 15.72
C LYS A 38 -1.35 2.22 15.73
N PRO A 39 -2.11 1.24 15.17
CA PRO A 39 -1.69 -0.17 15.20
C PRO A 39 -0.36 -0.40 14.47
N TYR A 40 -0.11 0.32 13.38
CA TYR A 40 1.10 0.16 12.58
C TYR A 40 2.31 0.87 13.19
N ILE A 41 2.06 1.97 13.91
CA ILE A 41 3.09 2.64 14.71
C ILE A 41 3.53 1.73 15.86
N GLU A 42 2.57 1.15 16.59
CA GLU A 42 2.84 0.19 17.68
C GLU A 42 3.58 -1.05 17.17
N LEU A 43 3.21 -1.55 15.99
CA LEU A 43 3.94 -2.65 15.34
C LEU A 43 5.41 -2.30 15.09
N LEU A 44 5.69 -1.14 14.48
CA LEU A 44 7.07 -0.73 14.19
C LEU A 44 7.87 -0.35 15.44
N GLN A 45 7.22 -0.07 16.56
CA GLN A 45 7.89 0.07 17.85
C GLN A 45 8.30 -1.30 18.42
N GLN A 46 7.52 -2.35 18.18
CA GLN A 46 7.85 -3.72 18.58
C GLN A 46 8.94 -4.34 17.69
N TYR A 47 9.01 -3.93 16.42
CA TYR A 47 9.99 -4.42 15.44
C TYR A 47 10.85 -3.27 14.89
N PRO A 48 11.82 -2.75 15.68
CA PRO A 48 12.64 -1.61 15.27
C PRO A 48 13.50 -1.91 14.03
N ASP A 49 13.95 -3.14 13.85
CA ASP A 49 14.74 -3.55 12.69
C ASP A 49 13.91 -3.50 11.40
N LEU A 50 12.63 -3.91 11.47
CA LEU A 50 11.69 -3.75 10.36
C LEU A 50 11.52 -2.29 9.97
N ARG A 51 11.37 -1.40 10.96
CA ARG A 51 11.30 0.05 10.71
C ARG A 51 12.54 0.54 9.99
N GLN A 52 13.73 0.15 10.46
CA GLN A 52 14.99 0.56 9.83
C GLN A 52 15.11 0.03 8.40
N ALA A 53 14.73 -1.23 8.15
CA ALA A 53 14.74 -1.83 6.83
C ALA A 53 13.80 -1.10 5.85
N ILE A 54 12.59 -0.72 6.30
CA ILE A 54 11.67 0.10 5.49
C ILE A 54 12.34 1.43 5.15
N VAL A 55 12.85 2.15 6.16
CA VAL A 55 13.46 3.47 5.94
C VAL A 55 14.64 3.37 4.97
N ALA A 56 15.56 2.42 5.18
CA ALA A 56 16.73 2.24 4.33
C ALA A 56 16.34 1.95 2.87
N SER A 57 15.39 1.03 2.66
CA SER A 57 14.99 0.63 1.32
C SER A 57 14.25 1.76 0.58
N MET A 58 13.41 2.51 1.30
CA MET A 58 12.66 3.65 0.72
C MET A 58 13.55 4.86 0.43
N THR A 59 14.55 5.10 1.29
CA THR A 59 15.60 6.09 1.01
C THR A 59 16.38 5.72 -0.23
N SER A 60 16.81 4.45 -0.36
CA SER A 60 17.56 3.98 -1.53
C SER A 60 16.76 4.15 -2.82
N LEU A 61 15.47 3.80 -2.84
CA LEU A 61 14.60 4.07 -3.99
C LEU A 61 14.62 5.55 -4.40
N SER A 62 14.53 6.45 -3.42
CA SER A 62 14.46 7.89 -3.64
C SER A 62 15.77 8.48 -4.14
N GLU A 63 16.90 8.06 -3.57
CA GLU A 63 18.25 8.51 -3.98
C GLU A 63 18.58 8.11 -5.43
N HIS A 64 17.95 7.05 -5.92
CA HIS A 64 18.15 6.54 -7.27
C HIS A 64 17.01 6.89 -8.24
N ASP A 65 16.05 7.73 -7.83
CA ASP A 65 14.87 8.13 -8.63
C ASP A 65 14.07 6.92 -9.16
N ILE A 66 14.02 5.84 -8.36
CA ILE A 66 13.25 4.63 -8.64
C ILE A 66 11.90 4.75 -7.93
N PRO A 67 10.76 4.61 -8.64
CA PRO A 67 9.45 4.63 -8.00
C PRO A 67 9.26 3.43 -7.08
N VAL A 68 8.44 3.61 -6.04
CA VAL A 68 8.01 2.49 -5.20
C VAL A 68 7.28 1.46 -6.09
N PRO A 69 7.62 0.16 -5.99
CA PRO A 69 6.96 -0.86 -6.77
C PRO A 69 5.44 -0.82 -6.63
N ILE A 70 4.74 -0.91 -7.76
CA ILE A 70 3.30 -1.17 -7.74
C ILE A 70 3.07 -2.65 -7.46
N ILE A 71 1.86 -2.98 -7.00
CA ILE A 71 1.51 -4.35 -6.68
C ILE A 71 0.29 -4.81 -7.45
N HIS A 72 0.35 -6.00 -8.02
CA HIS A 72 -0.84 -6.75 -8.41
C HIS A 72 -1.02 -7.88 -7.42
N ILE A 73 -2.24 -8.17 -7.00
CA ILE A 73 -2.50 -9.34 -6.14
C ILE A 73 -3.30 -10.34 -6.96
N THR A 74 -2.82 -11.57 -6.98
CA THR A 74 -3.44 -12.70 -7.67
C THR A 74 -3.45 -13.93 -6.76
N SER A 75 -3.82 -15.09 -7.29
CA SER A 75 -3.80 -16.34 -6.55
C SER A 75 -2.89 -17.37 -7.23
N SER A 76 -1.91 -17.90 -6.50
CA SER A 76 -1.08 -19.01 -7.02
C SER A 76 -1.87 -20.31 -7.14
N SER A 77 -2.76 -20.54 -6.17
CA SER A 77 -3.56 -21.76 -6.10
C SER A 77 -4.90 -21.52 -5.43
N VAL A 78 -5.82 -22.44 -5.69
CA VAL A 78 -7.13 -22.53 -5.04
C VAL A 78 -7.30 -23.90 -4.41
N GLN A 79 -7.81 -23.94 -3.19
CA GLN A 79 -8.20 -25.16 -2.50
C GLN A 79 -9.67 -25.47 -2.82
N LEU A 80 -9.90 -26.66 -3.34
CA LEU A 80 -11.23 -27.19 -3.64
C LEU A 80 -11.88 -27.80 -2.38
N ALA A 81 -13.19 -28.06 -2.46
CA ALA A 81 -13.98 -28.65 -1.37
C ALA A 81 -13.51 -30.05 -0.94
N ASP A 82 -12.84 -30.80 -1.82
CA ASP A 82 -12.22 -32.09 -1.51
C ASP A 82 -10.85 -31.97 -0.81
N GLY A 83 -10.41 -30.74 -0.52
CA GLY A 83 -9.13 -30.43 0.09
C GLY A 83 -7.94 -30.40 -0.88
N SER A 84 -8.14 -30.78 -2.14
CA SER A 84 -7.09 -30.71 -3.17
C SER A 84 -6.79 -29.26 -3.56
N SER A 85 -5.56 -29.01 -4.02
CA SER A 85 -5.12 -27.71 -4.50
C SER A 85 -4.95 -27.73 -6.01
N ARG A 86 -5.45 -26.72 -6.70
CA ARG A 86 -5.23 -26.52 -8.15
C ARG A 86 -4.61 -25.15 -8.39
N THR A 87 -3.65 -25.10 -9.32
CA THR A 87 -3.19 -23.81 -9.84
C THR A 87 -4.32 -23.10 -10.60
N THR A 88 -4.33 -21.78 -10.54
CA THR A 88 -5.27 -20.95 -11.31
C THR A 88 -4.76 -20.66 -12.73
N GLY A 89 -3.47 -20.87 -13.02
CA GLY A 89 -2.84 -20.50 -14.28
C GLY A 89 -2.54 -19.00 -14.42
N TYR A 90 -3.10 -18.14 -13.55
CA TYR A 90 -2.94 -16.69 -13.65
C TYR A 90 -1.53 -16.24 -13.32
N LEU A 91 -0.95 -16.79 -12.25
CA LEU A 91 0.40 -16.44 -11.84
C LEU A 91 1.41 -16.90 -12.88
N GLU A 92 1.25 -18.11 -13.43
CA GLU A 92 2.10 -18.62 -14.50
C GLU A 92 1.98 -17.79 -15.79
N SER A 93 0.75 -17.41 -16.17
CA SER A 93 0.53 -16.54 -17.34
C SER A 93 1.19 -15.16 -17.14
N MET A 94 1.02 -14.52 -15.98
CA MET A 94 1.64 -13.22 -15.72
C MET A 94 3.18 -13.28 -15.67
N THR A 95 3.73 -14.33 -15.08
CA THR A 95 5.19 -14.49 -14.98
C THR A 95 5.84 -14.90 -16.30
N SER A 96 5.08 -15.42 -17.27
CA SER A 96 5.59 -15.82 -18.59
C SER A 96 5.28 -14.81 -19.70
N GLU A 97 4.11 -14.19 -19.68
CA GLU A 97 3.63 -13.25 -20.71
C GLU A 97 3.66 -11.78 -20.27
N GLY A 98 3.73 -11.53 -18.96
CA GLY A 98 3.66 -10.19 -18.38
C GLY A 98 2.24 -9.77 -18.02
N LEU A 99 2.05 -8.50 -17.69
CA LEU A 99 0.77 -7.92 -17.33
C LEU A 99 0.22 -7.10 -18.50
N ARG A 100 -1.03 -7.33 -18.86
CA ARG A 100 -1.68 -6.63 -19.97
C ARG A 100 -2.21 -5.26 -19.53
N ALA A 101 -1.98 -4.25 -20.37
CA ALA A 101 -2.58 -2.93 -20.21
C ALA A 101 -4.10 -3.03 -20.10
N ARG A 102 -4.73 -2.11 -19.36
CA ARG A 102 -6.18 -1.91 -19.26
C ARG A 102 -7.01 -3.03 -18.63
N ASP A 103 -6.52 -4.26 -18.68
CA ASP A 103 -7.18 -5.45 -18.14
C ASP A 103 -6.65 -5.82 -16.75
N THR A 104 -5.51 -5.25 -16.35
CA THR A 104 -4.87 -5.55 -15.07
C THR A 104 -5.03 -4.41 -14.08
N ASN A 105 -5.81 -4.65 -13.03
CA ASN A 105 -5.89 -3.77 -11.87
C ASN A 105 -4.63 -3.93 -11.03
N VAL A 106 -4.02 -2.81 -10.66
CA VAL A 106 -2.84 -2.74 -9.80
C VAL A 106 -3.13 -1.84 -8.61
N GLY A 107 -2.69 -2.25 -7.43
CA GLY A 107 -2.60 -1.41 -6.26
C GLY A 107 -1.36 -0.53 -6.35
N CYS A 108 -1.56 0.78 -6.22
CA CYS A 108 -0.47 1.71 -5.98
C CYS A 108 -0.48 2.09 -4.51
N LEU A 109 0.69 2.12 -3.87
CA LEU A 109 0.80 2.64 -2.52
C LEU A 109 0.68 4.17 -2.61
N ILE A 110 -0.46 4.72 -2.19
CA ILE A 110 -0.80 6.14 -2.35
C ILE A 110 -0.38 7.01 -1.16
N GLU A 111 -0.08 8.28 -1.42
CA GLU A 111 0.14 9.29 -0.39
C GLU A 111 -1.18 9.57 0.34
N GLN A 112 -1.24 9.34 1.65
CA GLN A 112 -2.49 9.52 2.41
C GLN A 112 -2.81 11.01 2.57
N GLY A 113 -3.97 11.43 2.06
CA GLY A 113 -4.43 12.83 2.05
C GLY A 113 -4.72 13.35 0.64
N ASP A 114 -4.14 12.69 -0.37
CA ASP A 114 -4.38 12.96 -1.77
C ASP A 114 -4.38 11.62 -2.54
N SER A 115 -5.57 11.05 -2.75
CA SER A 115 -5.73 9.78 -3.46
C SER A 115 -5.26 9.84 -4.92
N SER A 116 -4.89 11.02 -5.43
CA SER A 116 -4.38 11.18 -6.80
C SER A 116 -2.87 11.02 -6.90
N ARG A 117 -2.17 10.99 -5.76
CA ARG A 117 -0.71 10.94 -5.71
C ARG A 117 -0.23 9.58 -5.23
N ILE A 118 0.57 8.94 -6.08
CA ILE A 118 1.35 7.76 -5.73
C ILE A 118 2.42 8.20 -4.72
N ALA A 119 2.57 7.46 -3.63
CA ALA A 119 3.56 7.78 -2.61
C ALA A 119 4.98 7.56 -3.16
N SER A 120 5.87 8.50 -2.86
CA SER A 120 7.30 8.37 -3.13
C SER A 120 7.99 7.51 -2.06
N GLY A 121 9.21 7.06 -2.35
CA GLY A 121 10.08 6.47 -1.33
C GLY A 121 10.32 7.44 -0.16
N GLU A 122 10.55 8.73 -0.45
CA GLU A 122 10.79 9.76 0.57
C GLU A 122 9.62 9.84 1.57
N TYR A 123 8.39 9.74 1.08
CA TYR A 123 7.20 9.73 1.93
C TYR A 123 7.22 8.55 2.91
N PHE A 124 7.55 7.34 2.44
CA PHE A 124 7.59 6.15 3.29
C PHE A 124 8.84 6.07 4.16
N ALA A 125 9.94 6.71 3.77
CA ALA A 125 11.10 6.88 4.64
C ALA A 125 10.78 7.78 5.84
N LEU A 126 10.03 8.87 5.63
CA LEU A 126 9.55 9.75 6.72
C LEU A 126 8.44 9.09 7.55
N TYR A 127 7.54 8.34 6.91
CA TYR A 127 6.37 7.74 7.54
C TYR A 127 6.27 6.22 7.31
N PRO A 128 7.20 5.40 7.85
CA PRO A 128 7.27 3.97 7.56
C PRO A 128 6.03 3.18 7.99
N HIS A 129 5.31 3.65 9.02
CA HIS A 129 4.04 3.04 9.44
C HIS A 129 2.95 3.15 8.35
N LYS A 130 3.00 4.18 7.50
CA LYS A 130 2.06 4.36 6.40
C LYS A 130 2.31 3.38 5.26
N PHE A 131 3.56 2.94 5.07
CA PHE A 131 3.89 1.87 4.12
C PHE A 131 3.21 0.57 4.51
N VAL A 132 3.41 0.13 5.76
CA VAL A 132 2.79 -1.11 6.30
C VAL A 132 1.27 -1.02 6.20
N ARG A 133 0.70 0.13 6.58
CA ARG A 133 -0.74 0.36 6.48
C ARG A 133 -1.25 0.30 5.04
N ALA A 134 -0.56 0.92 4.09
CA ALA A 134 -0.96 0.91 2.68
C ALA A 134 -0.98 -0.51 2.14
N LEU A 135 0.08 -1.29 2.40
CA LEU A 135 0.16 -2.69 1.99
C LEU A 135 -0.97 -3.55 2.61
N ALA A 136 -1.20 -3.40 3.92
CA ALA A 136 -2.29 -4.08 4.61
C ALA A 136 -3.67 -3.71 4.04
N THR A 137 -3.88 -2.43 3.71
CA THR A 137 -5.13 -1.94 3.11
C THR A 137 -5.37 -2.56 1.74
N THR A 138 -4.37 -2.54 0.86
CA THR A 138 -4.46 -3.13 -0.48
C THR A 138 -4.70 -4.65 -0.43
N LEU A 139 -4.03 -5.35 0.48
CA LEU A 139 -4.28 -6.77 0.74
C LEU A 139 -5.69 -7.04 1.23
N GLN A 140 -6.19 -6.23 2.16
CA GLN A 140 -7.55 -6.37 2.69
C GLN A 140 -8.60 -6.13 1.59
N HIS A 141 -8.40 -5.11 0.75
CA HIS A 141 -9.26 -4.86 -0.41
C HIS A 141 -9.26 -6.06 -1.36
N TYR A 142 -8.08 -6.61 -1.69
CA TYR A 142 -8.02 -7.82 -2.52
C TYR A 142 -8.69 -9.03 -1.88
N ILE A 143 -8.48 -9.29 -0.59
CA ILE A 143 -9.11 -10.45 0.05
C ILE A 143 -10.64 -10.28 0.09
N HIS A 144 -11.13 -9.06 0.28
CA HIS A 144 -12.57 -8.79 0.30
C HIS A 144 -13.20 -8.83 -1.10
N HIS A 145 -12.50 -8.33 -2.12
CA HIS A 145 -13.01 -8.17 -3.48
C HIS A 145 -12.51 -9.25 -4.46
N GLY A 146 -11.21 -9.51 -4.50
CA GLY A 146 -10.52 -10.53 -5.32
C GLY A 146 -10.99 -11.97 -5.08
N SER A 147 -11.35 -12.31 -3.84
CA SER A 147 -12.00 -13.61 -3.54
C SER A 147 -13.39 -13.75 -4.18
N ARG A 148 -14.03 -12.64 -4.58
CA ARG A 148 -15.33 -12.60 -5.25
C ARG A 148 -15.20 -12.45 -6.76
N THR A 149 -14.24 -11.67 -7.27
CA THR A 149 -14.09 -11.38 -8.71
C THR A 149 -13.48 -12.53 -9.50
N ASN A 150 -12.60 -13.36 -8.92
CA ASN A 150 -12.09 -14.55 -9.63
C ASN A 150 -13.11 -15.70 -9.73
N LYS A 151 -14.24 -15.64 -9.01
CA LYS A 151 -15.26 -16.72 -9.07
C LYS A 151 -15.85 -16.93 -10.46
N MET A 152 -15.92 -15.88 -11.27
CA MET A 152 -16.46 -15.98 -12.63
C MET A 152 -15.47 -16.61 -13.60
N SER A 153 -14.18 -16.38 -13.39
CA SER A 153 -13.10 -16.83 -14.27
C SER A 153 -12.48 -18.17 -13.85
N LEU A 154 -12.78 -18.65 -12.63
CA LEU A 154 -12.39 -19.95 -12.10
C LEU A 154 -13.19 -21.15 -12.68
N GLY A 155 -14.20 -20.93 -13.54
CA GLY A 155 -14.95 -22.02 -14.20
C GLY A 155 -15.56 -23.02 -13.21
N GLU A 156 -15.13 -24.29 -13.27
CA GLU A 156 -15.54 -25.37 -12.36
C GLU A 156 -15.00 -25.21 -10.92
N ALA A 157 -13.95 -24.41 -10.71
CA ALA A 157 -13.41 -24.10 -9.38
C ALA A 157 -14.21 -23.02 -8.63
N ARG A 158 -15.47 -22.75 -9.05
CA ARG A 158 -16.43 -21.91 -8.31
C ARG A 158 -16.70 -22.39 -6.89
N GLU A 159 -16.50 -23.68 -6.64
CA GLU A 159 -16.62 -24.32 -5.32
C GLU A 159 -15.32 -24.24 -4.50
N ALA A 160 -14.30 -23.51 -4.95
CA ALA A 160 -13.08 -23.31 -4.18
C ALA A 160 -13.39 -22.66 -2.83
N GLU A 161 -12.97 -23.32 -1.76
CA GLU A 161 -13.16 -22.83 -0.39
C GLU A 161 -12.22 -21.67 -0.09
N ARG A 162 -11.00 -21.68 -0.68
CA ARG A 162 -9.94 -20.72 -0.41
C ARG A 162 -9.01 -20.52 -1.60
N ALA A 163 -8.39 -19.35 -1.68
CA ALA A 163 -7.31 -19.05 -2.61
C ALA A 163 -6.07 -18.57 -1.84
N THR A 164 -4.88 -18.93 -2.31
CA THR A 164 -3.61 -18.49 -1.74
C THR A 164 -3.18 -17.20 -2.42
N PRO A 165 -3.23 -16.03 -1.75
CA PRO A 165 -2.89 -14.76 -2.38
C PRO A 165 -1.38 -14.65 -2.60
N VAL A 166 -1.00 -14.08 -3.74
CA VAL A 166 0.38 -13.70 -4.06
C VAL A 166 0.39 -12.25 -4.50
N ILE A 167 1.25 -11.46 -3.87
CA ILE A 167 1.58 -10.11 -4.32
C ILE A 167 2.66 -10.25 -5.40
N VAL A 168 2.36 -9.75 -6.59
CA VAL A 168 3.29 -9.56 -7.69
C VAL A 168 3.80 -8.13 -7.62
N MET A 169 5.08 -7.96 -7.31
CA MET A 169 5.75 -6.66 -7.27
C MET A 169 6.25 -6.29 -8.65
N ILE A 170 5.94 -5.09 -9.13
CA ILE A 170 6.19 -4.68 -10.51
C ILE A 170 6.91 -3.34 -10.54
N ASP A 171 7.97 -3.27 -11.34
CA ASP A 171 8.60 -2.01 -11.72
C ASP A 171 7.71 -1.28 -12.74
N ALA A 172 7.14 -0.15 -12.32
CA ALA A 172 6.27 0.70 -13.12
C ALA A 172 6.98 1.94 -13.69
N THR A 173 8.31 2.01 -13.63
CA THR A 173 9.09 3.14 -14.17
C THR A 173 8.73 3.44 -15.62
N GLY A 174 8.22 4.64 -15.89
CA GLY A 174 7.80 5.07 -17.23
C GLY A 174 6.49 4.45 -17.74
N VAL A 175 5.80 3.64 -16.93
CA VAL A 175 4.49 3.08 -17.27
C VAL A 175 3.39 4.03 -16.80
N PRO A 176 2.53 4.54 -17.70
CA PRO A 176 1.41 5.38 -17.30
C PRO A 176 0.44 4.61 -16.41
N LEU A 177 -0.02 5.23 -15.32
CA LEU A 177 -1.02 4.65 -14.43
C LEU A 177 -2.31 5.44 -14.54
N LEU A 178 -3.39 4.75 -14.89
CA LEU A 178 -4.72 5.31 -15.03
C LEU A 178 -5.51 5.02 -13.76
N ARG A 179 -6.33 5.97 -13.29
CA ARG A 179 -7.23 5.71 -12.17
C ARG A 179 -8.28 4.67 -12.55
N GLY A 180 -8.44 3.66 -11.70
CA GLY A 180 -9.52 2.70 -11.79
C GLY A 180 -10.86 3.30 -11.34
N THR A 181 -11.96 2.59 -11.61
CA THR A 181 -13.32 3.06 -11.32
C THR A 181 -13.85 2.65 -9.95
N ASP A 182 -13.20 1.67 -9.30
CA ASP A 182 -13.85 0.90 -8.23
C ASP A 182 -13.43 1.35 -6.81
N TYR A 183 -12.19 1.84 -6.63
CA TYR A 183 -11.67 2.30 -5.34
C TYR A 183 -10.64 3.42 -5.51
N GLU A 184 -10.48 4.27 -4.49
CA GLU A 184 -9.59 5.45 -4.50
C GLU A 184 -8.10 5.09 -4.66
N ASP A 185 -7.71 3.85 -4.39
CA ASP A 185 -6.36 3.30 -4.44
C ASP A 185 -6.16 2.29 -5.59
N HIS A 186 -7.15 2.11 -6.45
CA HIS A 186 -7.06 1.22 -7.62
C HIS A 186 -6.60 1.99 -8.85
N PHE A 187 -5.54 1.47 -9.46
CA PHE A 187 -5.03 1.94 -10.74
C PHE A 187 -5.07 0.82 -11.77
N ILE A 188 -4.99 1.22 -13.02
CA ILE A 188 -4.94 0.34 -14.18
C ILE A 188 -3.67 0.70 -14.94
N LEU A 189 -2.95 -0.32 -15.40
CA LEU A 189 -1.80 -0.14 -16.27
C LEU A 189 -2.22 0.51 -17.59
N GLY A 190 -1.64 1.66 -17.92
CA GLY A 190 -1.83 2.34 -19.20
C GLY A 190 -1.21 1.59 -20.37
N ASP A 191 -0.06 0.96 -20.11
CA ASP A 191 0.70 0.13 -21.05
C ASP A 191 1.03 -1.24 -20.44
N SER A 192 1.25 -2.24 -21.30
CA SER A 192 1.56 -3.60 -20.85
C SER A 192 2.97 -3.66 -20.26
N VAL A 193 3.14 -4.48 -19.23
CA VAL A 193 4.42 -4.67 -18.55
C VAL A 193 4.94 -6.07 -18.87
N THR A 194 6.19 -6.15 -19.33
CA THR A 194 6.84 -7.41 -19.68
C THR A 194 7.29 -8.19 -18.42
N PRO A 195 7.48 -9.52 -18.51
CA PRO A 195 7.86 -10.34 -17.36
C PRO A 195 9.13 -9.91 -16.62
N ASP A 196 10.12 -9.37 -17.32
CA ASP A 196 11.41 -8.90 -16.78
C ASP A 196 11.28 -7.71 -15.83
N ARG A 197 10.12 -7.05 -15.82
CA ARG A 197 9.77 -5.96 -14.91
C ARG A 197 9.10 -6.44 -13.63
N ILE A 198 8.87 -7.74 -13.47
CA ILE A 198 8.40 -8.33 -12.22
C ILE A 198 9.60 -8.44 -11.26
N ILE A 199 9.53 -7.65 -10.20
CA ILE A 199 10.56 -7.53 -9.16
C ILE A 199 10.62 -8.80 -8.30
N GLY A 200 9.45 -9.33 -7.97
CA GLY A 200 9.34 -10.49 -7.09
C GLY A 200 7.90 -10.87 -6.79
N LEU A 201 7.77 -12.03 -6.17
CA LEU A 201 6.52 -12.60 -5.71
C LEU A 201 6.59 -12.72 -4.19
N VAL A 202 5.57 -12.21 -3.50
CA VAL A 202 5.44 -12.33 -2.05
C VAL A 202 4.18 -13.14 -1.74
N GLU A 203 4.37 -14.31 -1.16
CA GLU A 203 3.26 -15.18 -0.77
C GLU A 203 2.64 -14.67 0.53
N VAL A 204 1.31 -14.53 0.55
CA VAL A 204 0.58 -14.08 1.73
C VAL A 204 0.12 -15.32 2.49
N THR A 205 0.98 -15.82 3.38
CA THR A 205 0.67 -16.96 4.24
C THR A 205 -0.21 -16.51 5.40
N GLY A 206 -1.51 -16.82 5.38
CA GLY A 206 -2.41 -16.50 6.50
C GLY A 206 -3.88 -16.56 6.13
N LYS A 207 -4.74 -17.05 7.03
CA LYS A 207 -6.19 -17.10 6.80
C LYS A 207 -6.83 -15.69 6.78
N LYS A 208 -6.16 -14.70 7.36
CA LYS A 208 -6.46 -13.27 7.31
C LYS A 208 -5.18 -12.50 7.69
N PRO A 209 -4.56 -11.69 6.82
CA PRO A 209 -3.41 -10.84 7.16
C PRO A 209 -3.80 -9.66 8.09
N SER A 210 -4.87 -9.81 8.87
CA SER A 210 -5.37 -8.83 9.82
C SER A 210 -4.70 -8.91 11.20
N ASN A 211 -3.88 -9.94 11.45
CA ASN A 211 -3.00 -9.96 12.62
C ASN A 211 -1.67 -9.27 12.27
N SER A 212 -1.07 -8.63 13.26
CA SER A 212 0.16 -7.85 13.11
C SER A 212 1.37 -8.69 12.67
N GLU A 213 1.40 -9.97 13.03
CA GLU A 213 2.54 -10.87 12.77
C GLU A 213 2.62 -11.29 11.29
N ASP A 214 1.50 -11.64 10.64
CA ASP A 214 1.50 -12.00 9.22
C ASP A 214 1.97 -10.81 8.36
N MET A 215 1.61 -9.58 8.76
CA MET A 215 2.07 -8.36 8.08
C MET A 215 3.57 -8.12 8.23
N VAL A 216 4.19 -8.50 9.35
CA VAL A 216 5.65 -8.41 9.52
C VAL A 216 6.36 -9.31 8.51
N VAL A 217 5.89 -10.55 8.35
CA VAL A 217 6.45 -11.50 7.38
C VAL A 217 6.31 -10.98 5.95
N VAL A 218 5.12 -10.52 5.58
CA VAL A 218 4.85 -9.97 4.24
C VAL A 218 5.72 -8.75 3.94
N VAL A 219 5.88 -7.84 4.91
CA VAL A 219 6.74 -6.65 4.73
C VAL A 219 8.20 -7.06 4.59
N HIS A 220 8.70 -8.01 5.39
CA HIS A 220 10.07 -8.48 5.27
C HIS A 220 10.36 -9.08 3.89
N ASP A 221 9.52 -10.00 3.41
CA ASP A 221 9.71 -10.62 2.08
C ASP A 221 9.61 -9.56 0.96
N PHE A 222 8.68 -8.61 1.07
CA PHE A 222 8.59 -7.48 0.15
C PHE A 222 9.91 -6.68 0.09
N LEU A 223 10.46 -6.30 1.25
CA LEU A 223 11.71 -5.55 1.32
C LEU A 223 12.90 -6.36 0.81
N GLU A 224 12.92 -7.66 1.05
CA GLU A 224 13.96 -8.56 0.53
C GLU A 224 13.95 -8.60 -1.00
N LYS A 225 12.78 -8.79 -1.64
CA LYS A 225 12.67 -8.75 -3.11
C LYS A 225 13.09 -7.40 -3.66
N MET A 226 12.67 -6.32 -3.00
CA MET A 226 13.05 -4.96 -3.40
C MET A 226 14.55 -4.72 -3.26
N GLY A 227 15.18 -5.20 -2.18
CA GLY A 227 16.62 -5.12 -1.97
C GLY A 227 17.40 -5.88 -3.06
N GLY A 228 16.97 -7.08 -3.41
CA GLY A 228 17.55 -7.84 -4.52
C GLY A 228 17.43 -7.11 -5.87
N TYR A 229 16.28 -6.51 -6.14
CA TYR A 229 16.07 -5.70 -7.34
C TYR A 229 16.96 -4.45 -7.39
N LEU A 230 17.08 -3.72 -6.28
CA LEU A 230 17.97 -2.57 -6.17
C LEU A 230 19.43 -2.98 -6.40
N HIS A 231 19.89 -4.06 -5.77
CA HIS A 231 21.25 -4.57 -5.95
C HIS A 231 21.56 -4.92 -7.42
N ASN A 232 20.61 -5.57 -8.11
CA ASN A 232 20.78 -6.02 -9.49
C ASN A 232 20.74 -4.86 -10.50
N ASN A 233 19.90 -3.84 -10.27
CA ASN A 233 19.75 -2.72 -11.21
C ASN A 233 20.71 -1.55 -10.95
N LEU A 234 21.21 -1.42 -9.72
CA LEU A 234 22.13 -0.34 -9.33
C LEU A 234 23.60 -0.76 -9.34
N GLY A 235 23.92 -1.95 -9.85
CA GLY A 235 25.30 -2.40 -10.06
C GLY A 235 26.02 -2.79 -8.77
N GLY A 236 25.34 -3.50 -7.87
CA GLY A 236 25.97 -4.17 -6.73
C GLY A 236 26.60 -3.21 -5.73
N ILE A 237 25.79 -2.48 -4.98
CA ILE A 237 26.25 -1.89 -3.71
C ILE A 237 26.61 -3.07 -2.81
N GLN A 238 27.90 -3.20 -2.50
CA GLN A 238 28.45 -4.24 -1.63
C GLN A 238 27.69 -4.25 -0.30
N GLU A 239 27.26 -5.43 0.09
CA GLU A 239 26.59 -5.74 1.35
C GLU A 239 27.26 -5.05 2.54
N THR A 240 26.54 -4.12 3.16
CA THR A 240 26.75 -3.90 4.59
C THR A 240 26.11 -5.08 5.29
N LYS A 241 26.93 -6.08 5.62
CA LYS A 241 26.50 -7.25 6.40
C LYS A 241 25.78 -6.78 7.68
N LEU A 242 24.58 -7.34 7.89
CA LEU A 242 23.85 -7.34 9.15
C LEU A 242 24.70 -8.00 10.26
#